data_AF-A0A382GHD6-F1
#
_entry.id   AF-A0A382GHD6-F1
#
_cell.length_a   1.000
_cell.length_b   1.000
_cell.length_c   1.000
_cell.angle_alpha   90.00
_cell.angle_beta   90.00
_cell.angle_gamma   90.00
#
_symmetry.space_group_name_H-M   'P 1'
#
loop_
_entity.id
_entity.type
_entity.pdbx_description
1 polymer ?
#
loop_
_entity_poly.entity_id
_entity_poly.type
_entity_poly.pdbx_seq_one_letter_code
_entity_poly.pdbx_strand_id
1 'polypeptide(L)'
;VAAVSGIEDEAELDLPAIPRHLARLDVLVDRRLAGEPLQYVLGRWPFRGLDLMIDRRVLIPRPETEVVAGYALEECNRAAASQPLGEPVHVADLGCGSGAIGLAVAAEHPAARVWCTDLSTDALAVARANLAGLGLPARRVSLVEGSWFSALPACMAGRFDVVVSNPPYVADSESLPPEVADWEPQAALRAGPRGT
;
A
#
# COMPACT_ATOMS: atom_id res chain seq x y z
N VAL A 1 27.67 -0.50 -2.71
CA VAL A 1 27.68 0.38 -1.53
C VAL A 1 26.32 1.05 -1.49
N ALA A 2 25.52 0.80 -0.46
CA ALA A 2 24.18 1.39 -0.37
C ALA A 2 24.34 2.88 -0.06
N ALA A 3 24.08 3.74 -1.05
CA ALA A 3 24.07 5.18 -0.84
C ALA A 3 22.93 5.51 0.14
N VAL A 4 23.25 6.21 1.23
CA VAL A 4 22.23 6.76 2.13
C VAL A 4 21.51 7.86 1.36
N SER A 5 20.19 7.74 1.23
CA SER A 5 19.37 8.76 0.56
C SER A 5 19.62 10.15 1.15
N GLY A 6 20.00 11.10 0.30
CA GLY A 6 20.27 12.49 0.69
C GLY A 6 21.71 12.80 1.11
N ILE A 7 22.64 11.85 0.97
CA ILE A 7 24.08 12.08 1.18
C ILE A 7 24.79 11.91 -0.18
N GLU A 8 25.34 13.00 -0.69
CA GLU A 8 26.06 13.03 -1.98
C GLU A 8 27.58 12.86 -1.80
N ASP A 9 28.08 13.14 -0.59
CA ASP A 9 29.49 13.00 -0.20
C ASP A 9 29.60 12.24 1.13
N GLU A 10 30.36 11.14 1.16
CA GLU A 10 30.59 10.35 2.38
C GLU A 10 31.26 11.16 3.50
N ALA A 11 31.98 12.24 3.17
CA ALA A 11 32.55 13.16 4.16
C ALA A 11 31.47 13.90 4.98
N GLU A 12 30.22 13.95 4.51
CA GLU A 12 29.10 14.49 5.29
C GLU A 12 28.76 13.63 6.51
N LEU A 13 29.13 12.34 6.52
CA LEU A 13 28.94 11.46 7.67
C LEU A 13 29.82 11.84 8.86
N ASP A 14 30.95 12.51 8.62
CA ASP A 14 31.86 13.00 9.65
C ASP A 14 31.47 14.40 10.17
N LEU A 15 30.46 15.04 9.57
CA LEU A 15 29.99 16.34 10.04
C LEU A 15 29.16 16.20 11.32
N PRO A 16 29.33 17.12 12.29
CA PRO A 16 28.48 17.13 13.48
C PRO A 16 27.01 17.27 13.11
N ALA A 17 26.14 16.43 13.68
CA ALA A 17 24.71 16.56 13.52
C ALA A 17 24.23 17.92 14.06
N ILE A 18 23.48 18.66 13.24
CA ILE A 18 22.89 19.92 13.69
C ILE A 18 21.81 19.68 14.75
N PRO A 19 21.63 20.57 15.74
CA PRO A 19 20.70 20.35 16.86
C PRO A 19 19.25 20.01 16.45
N ARG A 20 18.77 20.57 15.33
CA ARG A 20 17.45 20.25 14.79
C ARG A 20 17.31 18.80 14.32
N HIS A 21 18.38 18.22 13.77
CA HIS A 21 18.38 16.81 13.35
C HIS A 21 18.40 15.88 14.56
N LEU A 22 19.17 16.21 15.60
CA LEU A 22 19.19 15.46 16.85
C LEU A 22 17.81 15.47 17.52
N ALA A 23 17.18 16.63 17.68
CA ALA A 23 15.84 16.72 18.26
C ALA A 23 14.80 15.93 17.47
N ARG A 24 14.91 15.87 16.13
CA ARG A 24 14.04 15.02 15.30
C ARG A 24 14.34 13.55 15.52
N LEU A 25 15.61 13.17 15.56
CA LEU A 25 16.05 11.78 15.80
C LEU A 25 15.55 11.28 17.15
N ASP A 26 15.69 12.08 18.22
CA ASP A 26 15.22 11.74 19.57
C ASP A 26 13.72 11.39 19.56
N VAL A 27 12.89 12.21 18.89
CA VAL A 27 11.45 11.92 18.74
C VAL A 27 11.18 10.61 18.00
N LEU A 28 11.95 10.29 16.97
CA LEU A 28 11.79 9.03 16.22
C LEU A 28 12.24 7.83 17.05
N VAL A 29 13.33 7.97 17.80
CA VAL A 29 13.86 6.94 18.71
C VAL A 29 12.86 6.68 19.83
N ASP A 30 12.32 7.72 20.47
CA ASP A 30 11.33 7.61 21.54
C ASP A 30 10.08 6.84 21.07
N ARG A 31 9.58 7.17 19.88
CA ARG A 31 8.46 6.43 19.26
C ARG A 31 8.81 4.96 19.02
N ARG A 32 10.00 4.66 18.49
CA ARG A 32 10.41 3.27 18.27
C ARG A 32 10.60 2.49 19.58
N LEU A 33 11.16 3.12 20.61
CA LEU A 33 11.33 2.53 21.95
C LEU A 33 9.96 2.27 22.62
N ALA A 34 8.94 3.05 22.30
CA ALA A 34 7.56 2.79 22.72
C ALA A 34 6.87 1.62 21.99
N GLY A 35 7.57 0.96 21.06
CA GLY A 35 7.07 -0.20 20.31
C GLY A 35 6.38 0.14 18.99
N GLU A 36 6.33 1.42 18.58
CA GLU A 36 5.75 1.82 17.31
C GLU A 36 6.50 1.18 16.13
N PRO A 37 5.83 0.49 15.19
CA PRO A 37 6.46 -0.06 13.99
C PRO A 37 7.35 0.97 13.29
N LEU A 38 8.54 0.56 12.88
CA LEU A 38 9.52 1.44 12.23
C LEU A 38 8.90 2.19 11.03
N GLN A 39 8.03 1.53 10.29
CA GLN A 39 7.33 2.07 9.13
C GLN A 39 6.44 3.26 9.48
N TYR A 40 5.74 3.20 10.62
CA TYR A 40 4.95 4.31 11.14
C TYR A 40 5.83 5.41 11.76
N VAL A 41 6.95 5.03 12.38
CA VAL A 41 7.94 6.00 12.86
C VAL A 41 8.48 6.84 11.69
N LEU A 42 8.87 6.18 10.60
CA LEU A 42 9.37 6.82 9.38
C LEU A 42 8.24 7.54 8.60
N GLY A 43 7.00 7.08 8.74
CA GLY A 43 5.81 7.61 8.05
C GLY A 43 5.74 7.27 6.57
N ARG A 44 6.73 6.50 6.08
CA ARG A 44 6.85 6.04 4.70
C ARG A 44 7.44 4.64 4.63
N TRP A 45 7.06 3.90 3.62
CA TRP A 45 7.57 2.55 3.39
C TRP A 45 7.66 2.24 1.89
N PRO A 46 8.79 1.69 1.42
CA PRO A 46 8.91 1.24 0.04
C PRO A 46 7.97 0.06 -0.22
N PHE A 47 7.36 0.07 -1.40
CA PHE A 47 6.61 -1.06 -1.93
C PHE A 47 6.80 -1.10 -3.44
N ARG A 48 7.53 -2.11 -3.93
CA ARG A 48 7.98 -2.18 -5.32
C ARG A 48 8.69 -0.89 -5.75
N GLY A 49 8.25 -0.26 -6.83
CA GLY A 49 8.78 1.03 -7.31
C GLY A 49 8.21 2.27 -6.60
N LEU A 50 7.41 2.11 -5.54
CA LEU A 50 6.71 3.19 -4.86
C LEU A 50 7.31 3.49 -3.47
N ASP A 51 7.23 4.75 -3.07
CA ASP A 51 7.47 5.21 -1.68
C ASP A 51 6.13 5.65 -1.09
N LEU A 52 5.48 4.77 -0.32
CA LEU A 52 4.12 4.98 0.16
C LEU A 52 4.15 5.68 1.51
N MET A 53 3.32 6.72 1.69
CA MET A 53 2.92 7.19 3.01
C MET A 53 2.16 6.09 3.74
N ILE A 54 2.59 5.81 4.97
CA ILE A 54 2.06 4.74 5.83
C ILE A 54 1.95 5.27 7.26
N ASP A 55 0.79 5.07 7.88
CA ASP A 55 0.54 5.35 9.29
C ASP A 55 -0.49 4.36 9.86
N ARG A 56 -0.85 4.54 11.13
CA ARG A 56 -1.74 3.64 11.89
C ARG A 56 -3.13 3.42 11.27
N ARG A 57 -3.51 4.17 10.24
CA ARG A 57 -4.79 3.99 9.53
C ARG A 57 -4.78 2.82 8.55
N VAL A 58 -3.62 2.29 8.19
CA VAL A 58 -3.46 1.25 7.16
C VAL A 58 -2.51 0.15 7.61
N LEU A 59 -2.74 -1.07 7.11
CA LEU A 59 -1.78 -2.16 7.24
C LEU A 59 -0.45 -1.75 6.59
N ILE A 60 0.66 -2.07 7.25
CA ILE A 60 1.98 -1.90 6.63
C ILE A 60 2.12 -2.94 5.50
N PRO A 61 2.41 -2.54 4.24
CA PRO A 61 2.60 -3.49 3.16
C PRO A 61 3.71 -4.50 3.49
N ARG A 62 3.42 -5.78 3.31
CA ARG A 62 4.37 -6.86 3.62
C ARG A 62 5.16 -7.24 2.36
N PRO A 63 6.40 -7.75 2.49
CA PRO A 63 7.18 -8.23 1.34
C PRO A 63 6.42 -9.27 0.49
N GLU A 64 5.65 -10.15 1.12
CA GLU A 64 4.81 -11.15 0.45
C GLU A 64 3.71 -10.49 -0.40
N THR A 65 3.22 -9.31 0.00
CA THR A 65 2.23 -8.53 -0.77
C THR A 65 2.83 -8.03 -2.10
N GLU A 66 4.15 -7.84 -2.21
CA GLU A 66 4.79 -7.49 -3.48
C GLU A 66 4.71 -8.63 -4.51
N VAL A 67 4.71 -9.89 -4.03
CA VAL A 67 4.53 -11.09 -4.86
C VAL A 67 3.12 -11.11 -5.45
N VAL A 68 2.11 -10.80 -4.62
CA VAL A 68 0.70 -10.68 -5.07
C VAL A 68 0.54 -9.60 -6.14
N ALA A 69 1.16 -8.44 -5.95
CA ALA A 69 1.18 -7.39 -6.97
C ALA A 69 1.91 -7.83 -8.26
N GLY A 70 2.97 -8.64 -8.14
CA GLY A 70 3.64 -9.28 -9.27
C GLY A 70 2.71 -10.17 -10.09
N TYR A 71 1.95 -11.05 -9.44
CA TYR A 71 0.97 -11.88 -10.13
C TYR A 71 -0.15 -11.06 -10.77
N ALA A 72 -0.63 -10.00 -10.11
CA ALA A 72 -1.63 -9.11 -10.71
C ALA A 72 -1.10 -8.45 -12.00
N LEU A 73 0.18 -8.05 -12.03
CA LEU A 73 0.83 -7.51 -13.23
C LEU A 73 0.97 -8.56 -14.35
N GLU A 74 1.31 -9.81 -14.01
CA GLU A 74 1.35 -10.90 -14.98
C GLU A 74 -0.02 -11.18 -15.61
N GLU A 75 -1.09 -11.17 -14.80
CA GLU A 75 -2.46 -11.30 -15.30
C GLU A 75 -2.86 -10.08 -16.15
N CYS A 76 -2.43 -8.87 -15.79
CA CYS A 76 -2.65 -7.69 -16.62
C CYS A 76 -2.01 -7.83 -18.00
N ASN A 77 -0.77 -8.33 -18.07
CA ASN A 77 -0.07 -8.58 -19.33
C ASN A 77 -0.81 -9.63 -20.18
N ARG A 78 -1.32 -10.71 -19.56
CA ARG A 78 -2.12 -11.74 -20.25
C ARG A 78 -3.44 -11.20 -20.77
N ALA A 79 -4.14 -10.37 -19.97
CA ALA A 79 -5.36 -9.71 -20.40
C ALA A 79 -5.08 -8.76 -21.58
N ALA A 80 -4.07 -7.90 -21.47
CA ALA A 80 -3.69 -6.97 -22.53
C ALA A 80 -3.34 -7.68 -23.85
N ALA A 81 -2.69 -8.85 -23.78
CA ALA A 81 -2.34 -9.63 -24.97
C ALA A 81 -3.54 -10.30 -25.66
N SER A 82 -4.64 -10.52 -24.94
CA SER A 82 -5.86 -11.14 -25.48
C SER A 82 -6.92 -10.12 -25.93
N GLN A 83 -6.74 -8.84 -25.60
CA GLN A 83 -7.64 -7.77 -25.94
C GLN A 83 -7.26 -7.04 -27.25
N PRO A 84 -8.23 -6.40 -27.94
CA PRO A 84 -7.93 -5.49 -29.04
C PRO A 84 -6.95 -4.38 -28.62
N LEU A 85 -6.10 -3.97 -29.56
CA LEU A 85 -5.11 -2.92 -29.31
C LEU A 85 -5.78 -1.61 -28.86
N GLY A 86 -5.38 -1.11 -27.70
CA GLY A 86 -5.87 0.15 -27.14
C GLY A 86 -6.99 0.01 -26.11
N GLU A 87 -7.53 -1.19 -25.91
CA GLU A 87 -8.47 -1.45 -24.82
C GLU A 87 -7.75 -1.47 -23.46
N PRO A 88 -8.35 -0.88 -22.41
CA PRO A 88 -7.77 -0.88 -21.08
C PRO A 88 -7.96 -2.23 -20.38
N VAL A 89 -6.98 -2.62 -19.57
CA VAL A 89 -7.14 -3.75 -18.64
C VAL A 89 -7.82 -3.23 -17.37
N HIS A 90 -9.00 -3.76 -17.07
CA HIS A 90 -9.77 -3.38 -15.89
C HIS A 90 -9.35 -4.21 -14.67
N VAL A 91 -8.86 -3.52 -13.65
CA VAL A 91 -8.35 -4.14 -12.42
C VAL A 91 -9.17 -3.68 -11.22
N ALA A 92 -9.53 -4.61 -10.33
CA ALA A 92 -10.10 -4.30 -9.02
C ALA A 92 -9.12 -4.71 -7.92
N ASP A 93 -8.78 -3.78 -7.03
CA ASP A 93 -8.04 -4.00 -5.78
C ASP A 93 -9.01 -3.87 -4.61
N LEU A 94 -9.33 -4.99 -3.95
CA LEU A 94 -10.35 -5.05 -2.91
C LEU A 94 -9.73 -5.05 -1.52
N GLY A 95 -10.13 -4.11 -0.66
CA GLY A 95 -9.48 -3.87 0.64
C GLY A 95 -8.11 -3.23 0.45
N CYS A 96 -8.05 -2.13 -0.30
CA CYS A 96 -6.80 -1.60 -0.82
C CYS A 96 -5.86 -1.00 0.23
N GLY A 97 -6.35 -0.67 1.43
CA GLY A 97 -5.54 -0.11 2.50
C GLY A 97 -4.83 1.18 2.07
N SER A 98 -3.49 1.15 2.08
CA SER A 98 -2.64 2.25 1.61
C SER A 98 -2.62 2.47 0.10
N GLY A 99 -3.30 1.59 -0.66
CA GLY A 99 -3.27 1.53 -2.12
C GLY A 99 -2.09 0.74 -2.68
N ALA A 100 -1.33 0.02 -1.86
CA ALA A 100 -0.06 -0.61 -2.27
C ALA A 100 -0.15 -1.40 -3.59
N ILE A 101 -1.10 -2.35 -3.67
CA ILE A 101 -1.25 -3.20 -4.85
C ILE A 101 -1.78 -2.40 -6.04
N GLY A 102 -2.93 -1.75 -5.90
CA GLY A 102 -3.57 -1.04 -7.00
C GLY A 102 -2.73 0.09 -7.59
N LEU A 103 -2.00 0.85 -6.75
CA LEU A 103 -1.11 1.91 -7.21
C LEU A 103 0.13 1.35 -7.92
N ALA A 104 0.69 0.23 -7.44
CA ALA A 104 1.81 -0.43 -8.12
C ALA A 104 1.39 -0.94 -9.51
N VAL A 105 0.21 -1.56 -9.61
CA VAL A 105 -0.35 -1.99 -10.90
C VAL A 105 -0.53 -0.80 -11.85
N ALA A 106 -1.09 0.32 -11.37
CA ALA A 106 -1.26 1.50 -12.20
C ALA A 106 0.08 2.09 -12.68
N ALA A 107 1.09 2.10 -11.80
CA ALA A 107 2.43 2.61 -12.10
C ALA A 107 3.17 1.76 -13.14
N GLU A 108 3.12 0.44 -12.99
CA GLU A 108 3.92 -0.49 -13.81
C GLU A 108 3.21 -0.94 -15.09
N HIS A 109 1.87 -0.87 -15.16
CA HIS A 109 1.11 -1.29 -16.34
C HIS A 109 0.35 -0.12 -17.01
N PRO A 110 0.84 0.45 -18.13
CA PRO A 110 0.28 1.66 -18.77
C PRO A 110 -1.17 1.57 -19.27
N ALA A 111 -1.67 0.36 -19.54
CA ALA A 111 -3.06 0.15 -19.97
C ALA A 111 -4.02 -0.19 -18.82
N ALA A 112 -3.52 -0.36 -17.59
CA ALA A 112 -4.38 -0.72 -16.46
C ALA A 112 -5.28 0.46 -16.04
N ARG A 113 -6.57 0.19 -15.84
CA ARG A 113 -7.52 1.08 -15.16
C ARG A 113 -7.95 0.40 -13.87
N VAL A 114 -7.53 0.98 -12.75
CA VAL A 114 -7.60 0.35 -11.45
C VAL A 114 -8.73 0.96 -10.62
N TRP A 115 -9.54 0.10 -10.01
CA TRP A 115 -10.54 0.45 -9.03
C TRP A 115 -10.09 -0.11 -7.68
N CYS A 116 -9.76 0.76 -6.75
CA CYS A 116 -9.41 0.38 -5.39
C CYS A 116 -10.61 0.62 -4.47
N THR A 117 -10.99 -0.39 -3.70
CA THR A 117 -12.10 -0.30 -2.74
C THR A 117 -11.61 -0.55 -1.33
N ASP A 118 -12.19 0.16 -0.36
CA ASP A 118 -11.97 -0.12 1.05
C ASP A 118 -13.19 0.31 1.87
N LEU A 119 -13.47 -0.41 2.97
CA LEU A 119 -14.53 0.00 3.91
C LEU A 119 -14.07 1.18 4.78
N SER A 120 -12.76 1.33 4.98
CA SER A 120 -12.20 2.35 5.87
C SER A 120 -11.97 3.66 5.12
N THR A 121 -12.72 4.70 5.50
CA THR A 121 -12.50 6.07 5.00
C THR A 121 -11.12 6.62 5.37
N ASP A 122 -10.57 6.18 6.50
CA ASP A 122 -9.22 6.50 6.97
C ASP A 122 -8.15 5.84 6.09
N ALA A 123 -8.34 4.57 5.71
CA ALA A 123 -7.46 3.89 4.77
C ALA A 123 -7.51 4.58 3.39
N LEU A 124 -8.70 4.92 2.90
CA LEU A 124 -8.86 5.67 1.66
C LEU A 124 -8.24 7.07 1.72
N ALA A 125 -8.15 7.69 2.88
CA ALA A 125 -7.42 8.96 3.03
C ALA A 125 -5.91 8.77 2.82
N VAL A 126 -5.34 7.67 3.32
CA VAL A 126 -3.95 7.30 3.05
C VAL A 126 -3.75 6.95 1.58
N ALA A 127 -4.61 6.11 1.00
CA ALA A 127 -4.57 5.77 -0.42
C ALA A 127 -4.68 7.01 -1.32
N ARG A 128 -5.53 7.99 -0.97
CA ARG A 128 -5.63 9.28 -1.68
C ARG A 128 -4.33 10.07 -1.63
N ALA A 129 -3.66 10.11 -0.48
CA ALA A 129 -2.38 10.81 -0.35
C ALA A 129 -1.28 10.13 -1.19
N ASN A 130 -1.23 8.80 -1.21
CA ASN A 130 -0.30 8.03 -2.05
C ASN A 130 -0.61 8.21 -3.53
N LEU A 131 -1.88 8.18 -3.90
CA LEU A 131 -2.35 8.41 -5.27
C LEU A 131 -1.93 9.79 -5.79
N ALA A 132 -2.01 10.83 -4.94
CA ALA A 132 -1.59 12.18 -5.30
C ALA A 132 -0.09 12.27 -5.65
N GLY A 133 0.73 11.43 -5.04
CA GLY A 133 2.18 11.33 -5.32
C GLY A 133 2.54 10.52 -6.56
N LEU A 134 1.59 9.80 -7.17
CA LEU A 134 1.87 8.81 -8.21
C LEU A 134 2.15 9.43 -9.61
N GLY A 135 1.77 10.69 -9.84
CA GLY A 135 1.94 11.36 -11.13
C GLY A 135 0.92 10.92 -12.19
N LEU A 136 1.34 10.79 -13.45
CA LEU A 136 0.43 10.48 -14.58
C LEU A 136 -0.41 9.20 -14.40
N PRO A 137 0.12 8.09 -13.85
CA PRO A 137 -0.68 6.89 -13.57
C PRO A 137 -1.91 7.15 -12.70
N ALA A 138 -1.89 8.17 -11.84
CA ALA A 138 -3.00 8.50 -10.94
C ALA A 138 -4.32 8.73 -11.67
N ARG A 139 -4.28 9.20 -12.93
CA ARG A 139 -5.48 9.45 -13.76
C ARG A 139 -6.25 8.18 -14.11
N ARG A 140 -5.67 7.00 -13.90
CA ARG A 140 -6.26 5.69 -14.20
C ARG A 140 -6.68 4.93 -12.94
N VAL A 141 -6.65 5.56 -11.78
CA VAL A 141 -7.03 4.95 -10.50
C VAL A 141 -8.29 5.63 -9.96
N SER A 142 -9.26 4.83 -9.56
CA SER A 142 -10.46 5.27 -8.85
C SER A 142 -10.45 4.67 -7.45
N LEU A 143 -10.64 5.51 -6.43
CA LEU A 143 -10.76 5.09 -5.04
C LEU A 143 -12.22 5.17 -4.62
N VAL A 144 -12.79 4.07 -4.14
CA VAL A 144 -14.22 3.98 -3.82
C VAL A 144 -14.43 3.41 -2.43
N GLU A 145 -15.25 4.08 -1.63
CA GLU A 145 -15.65 3.60 -0.32
C GLU A 145 -16.74 2.53 -0.43
N GLY A 146 -16.53 1.42 0.27
CA GLY A 146 -17.54 0.39 0.46
C GLY A 146 -16.96 -1.01 0.54
N SER A 147 -17.86 -1.98 0.61
CA SER A 147 -17.50 -3.38 0.83
C SER A 147 -17.26 -4.12 -0.48
N TRP A 148 -16.04 -4.64 -0.67
CA TRP A 148 -15.71 -5.57 -1.76
C TRP A 148 -16.28 -5.09 -3.11
N PHE A 149 -17.02 -5.97 -3.80
CA PHE A 149 -17.65 -5.68 -5.07
C PHE A 149 -18.86 -4.73 -4.98
N SER A 150 -19.50 -4.57 -3.81
CA SER A 150 -20.69 -3.71 -3.70
C SER A 150 -20.36 -2.23 -3.80
N ALA A 151 -19.09 -1.85 -3.58
CA ALA A 151 -18.60 -0.50 -3.80
C ALA A 151 -18.42 -0.16 -5.29
N LEU A 152 -18.22 -1.17 -6.14
CA LEU A 152 -17.89 -0.96 -7.54
C LEU A 152 -19.13 -0.55 -8.35
N PRO A 153 -18.99 0.28 -9.39
CA PRO A 153 -20.11 0.66 -10.24
C PRO A 153 -20.77 -0.56 -10.88
N ALA A 154 -22.11 -0.61 -10.87
CA ALA A 154 -22.87 -1.73 -11.44
C ALA A 154 -22.53 -1.98 -12.93
N CYS A 155 -22.15 -0.94 -13.68
CA CYS A 155 -21.73 -1.07 -15.07
C CYS A 155 -20.43 -1.88 -15.26
N MET A 156 -19.63 -2.06 -14.21
CA MET A 156 -18.39 -2.84 -14.20
C MET A 156 -18.58 -4.31 -13.86
N ALA A 157 -19.79 -4.75 -13.51
CA ALA A 157 -20.06 -6.15 -13.22
C ALA A 157 -19.70 -7.06 -14.41
N GLY A 158 -18.83 -8.04 -14.19
CA GLY A 158 -18.33 -8.94 -15.23
C GLY A 158 -17.34 -8.32 -16.22
N ARG A 159 -16.82 -7.12 -15.96
CA ARG A 159 -15.87 -6.41 -16.84
C ARG A 159 -14.44 -6.33 -16.31
N PHE A 160 -14.18 -6.81 -15.11
CA PHE A 160 -12.83 -6.85 -14.55
C PHE A 160 -12.05 -8.00 -15.16
N ASP A 161 -10.88 -7.69 -15.71
CA ASP A 161 -9.92 -8.66 -16.22
C ASP A 161 -9.10 -9.27 -15.08
N VAL A 162 -8.79 -8.45 -14.08
CA VAL A 162 -8.00 -8.85 -12.91
C VAL A 162 -8.71 -8.38 -11.64
N VAL A 163 -8.89 -9.29 -10.69
CA VAL A 163 -9.32 -8.96 -9.33
C VAL A 163 -8.23 -9.43 -8.38
N VAL A 164 -7.76 -8.51 -7.54
CA VAL A 164 -6.72 -8.76 -6.56
C VAL A 164 -7.18 -8.24 -5.19
N SER A 165 -6.71 -8.90 -4.14
CA SER A 165 -6.97 -8.49 -2.76
C SER A 165 -5.88 -9.07 -1.86
N ASN A 166 -5.54 -8.34 -0.81
CA ASN A 166 -4.85 -8.87 0.37
C ASN A 166 -5.79 -8.71 1.56
N PRO A 167 -6.81 -9.59 1.69
CA PRO A 167 -7.82 -9.45 2.73
C PRO A 167 -7.23 -9.75 4.11
N PRO A 168 -7.88 -9.31 5.21
CA PRO A 168 -7.54 -9.81 6.53
C PRO A 168 -7.67 -11.33 6.55
N TYR A 169 -6.74 -12.02 7.22
CA TYR A 169 -6.69 -13.48 7.28
C TYR A 169 -6.48 -14.05 8.68
N VAL A 170 -6.16 -13.21 9.67
CA VAL A 170 -5.81 -13.64 11.03
C VAL A 170 -7.08 -14.01 11.81
N ALA A 171 -7.07 -15.14 12.50
CA ALA A 171 -8.18 -15.54 13.36
C ALA A 171 -8.26 -14.66 14.62
N ASP A 172 -9.46 -14.43 15.17
CA ASP A 172 -9.63 -13.58 16.37
C ASP A 172 -8.86 -14.08 17.59
N SER A 173 -8.66 -15.41 17.70
CA SER A 173 -7.92 -16.03 18.80
C SER A 173 -6.40 -16.04 18.63
N GLU A 174 -5.89 -15.69 17.44
CA GLU A 174 -4.47 -15.77 17.15
C GLU A 174 -3.71 -14.61 17.79
N SER A 175 -2.62 -14.95 18.50
CA SER A 175 -1.76 -13.96 19.15
C SER A 175 -0.82 -13.34 18.12
N LEU A 176 -0.81 -12.02 18.06
CA LEU A 176 0.09 -11.25 17.20
C LEU A 176 1.18 -10.58 18.03
N PRO A 177 2.35 -10.29 17.44
CA PRO A 177 3.36 -9.47 18.10
C PRO A 177 2.78 -8.12 18.55
N PRO A 178 3.20 -7.54 19.69
CA PRO A 178 2.67 -6.27 20.18
C PRO A 178 2.77 -5.13 19.17
N GLU A 179 3.87 -5.08 18.40
CA GLU A 179 4.06 -4.08 17.35
C GLU A 179 3.01 -4.15 16.23
N VAL A 180 2.38 -5.31 16.02
CA VAL A 180 1.27 -5.48 15.07
C VAL A 180 -0.06 -5.25 15.77
N ALA A 181 -0.26 -5.93 16.92
CA ALA A 181 -1.52 -5.93 17.64
C ALA A 181 -1.92 -4.53 18.17
N ASP A 182 -0.94 -3.77 18.67
CA ASP A 182 -1.21 -2.50 19.36
C ASP A 182 -1.24 -1.30 18.40
N TRP A 183 -0.75 -1.47 17.16
CA TRP A 183 -0.50 -0.36 16.25
C TRP A 183 -1.20 -0.45 14.90
N GLU A 184 -1.38 -1.64 14.33
CA GLU A 184 -2.03 -1.79 13.03
C GLU A 184 -3.57 -1.91 13.18
N PRO A 185 -4.35 -1.48 12.17
CA PRO A 185 -5.80 -1.55 12.23
C PRO A 185 -6.30 -2.99 12.39
N GLN A 186 -7.04 -3.28 13.46
CA GLN A 186 -7.61 -4.62 13.69
C GLN A 186 -8.50 -5.09 12.54
N ALA A 187 -9.24 -4.17 11.90
CA ALA A 187 -10.08 -4.47 10.74
C ALA A 187 -9.29 -4.94 9.50
N ALA A 188 -7.98 -4.61 9.42
CA ALA A 188 -7.10 -5.07 8.36
C ALA A 188 -6.37 -6.39 8.70
N LEU A 189 -6.47 -6.85 9.96
CA LEU A 189 -5.82 -8.08 10.43
C LEU A 189 -6.84 -9.22 10.59
N ARG A 190 -7.97 -8.94 11.25
CA ARG A 190 -8.90 -9.95 11.75
C ARG A 190 -9.95 -10.34 10.72
N ALA A 191 -10.07 -11.64 10.47
CA ALA A 191 -11.06 -12.22 9.56
C ALA A 191 -12.17 -13.00 10.28
N GLY A 192 -12.32 -12.81 11.59
CA GLY A 192 -13.30 -13.49 12.42
C GLY A 192 -12.75 -14.75 13.11
N PRO A 193 -13.62 -15.59 13.71
CA PRO A 193 -13.21 -16.62 14.66
C PRO A 193 -12.26 -17.69 14.13
N ARG A 194 -12.24 -17.92 12.81
CA ARG A 194 -11.44 -18.96 12.16
C ARG A 194 -10.31 -18.43 11.28
N GLY A 195 -10.22 -17.11 11.06
CA GLY A 195 -9.40 -16.60 9.95
C GLY A 195 -10.05 -16.90 8.59
N THR A 196 -9.29 -16.67 7.51
CA THR A 196 -9.66 -17.09 6.14
C THR A 196 -9.09 -18.46 5.79
#